data_AF-A0A1F9SQQ0-F1
#
_entry.id   AF-A0A1F9SQQ0-F1
#
_cell.length_a   1.000
_cell.length_b   1.000
_cell.length_c   1.000
_cell.angle_alpha   90.00
_cell.angle_beta   90.00
_cell.angle_gamma   90.00
#
_symmetry.space_group_name_H-M   'P 1'
#
loop_
_entity.id
_entity.type
_entity.pdbx_description
1 polymer ?
#
loop_
_entity_poly.entity_id
_entity_poly.type
_entity_poly.pdbx_seq_one_letter_code
_entity_poly.pdbx_strand_id
1 'polypeptide(L)'
;MTRYIKLLLLLPLATAALSIPAPAQDDGDYKVIQDCRANIDKDQLSAKTAESCIKTFHDNPAMLAKLKEDYPADAAEILAYNSALKDYKKLISSYKDLDLYSQYDRIMNSEPCPLCDLDLGPKPEQSFEWADKNLPAGAAADFKFSARSWDALGPVRTPLLLEKGHTKDSWNAKDYLTRYKALAFWSRELAAQIMLVPAKDYPDKESLAKLVPILQDDVYDGATKTKLGEYLKAAGVKPVKTEASAAASASKKATAAKVAKAEADAKALKGMSADDQAGKLDDFFNGTGHRKGEPTLGKKGASTAKYTYKPLSQDDIDKLGGRLLTQKEDGSLSGPLAKEIKGTKSGDEILAFYKDKNFKKAGTNKLVFGFEPMRKGLFGGWNWVNEDIKLNSELVNDWMQKNKVTPDMLFKGDPATNKHLAGLSEYLAPTLVHESTHQRQTAKDKREGIDLFKYGGKSNSFYQMEKETEAFSMDASFTAEKFAARGKAYTARLDPFDKSNMEVFLKQGVDGIRLSNHKAYSTKDSLDGEAAKQFVMAKSTAMRLEALQTKAAAEPGSLTDAEKADMQNLKLKMGSTFKWYDITMNDSVEAEDKINGWRQGIRQKISGNRTIKENPVPTLLNP
;
A
#
# COMPACT_ATOMS: atom_id res chain seq x y z
N MET A 1 69.48 -25.88 -42.76
CA MET A 1 69.73 -24.91 -41.67
C MET A 1 69.62 -23.51 -42.24
N THR A 2 69.10 -22.56 -41.45
CA THR A 2 68.71 -21.17 -41.81
C THR A 2 67.52 -21.00 -42.77
N ARG A 3 66.36 -20.56 -42.23
CA ARG A 3 65.58 -19.37 -42.66
C ARG A 3 64.27 -19.29 -41.84
N TYR A 4 63.74 -18.06 -41.71
CA TYR A 4 62.50 -17.63 -41.03
C TYR A 4 62.63 -16.99 -39.65
N ILE A 5 63.23 -15.79 -39.61
CA ILE A 5 62.81 -14.69 -38.73
C ILE A 5 62.86 -13.43 -39.59
N LYS A 6 61.69 -12.84 -39.88
CA LYS A 6 61.42 -11.42 -40.23
C LYS A 6 60.11 -11.31 -41.03
N LEU A 7 58.96 -11.29 -40.35
CA LEU A 7 57.75 -10.59 -40.82
C LEU A 7 56.73 -10.49 -39.67
N LEU A 8 57.01 -9.66 -38.66
CA LEU A 8 56.05 -9.34 -37.59
C LEU A 8 56.51 -8.06 -36.89
N LEU A 9 56.36 -6.94 -37.61
CA LEU A 9 56.52 -5.57 -37.10
C LEU A 9 56.07 -4.64 -38.22
N LEU A 10 54.76 -4.38 -38.30
CA LEU A 10 54.15 -3.24 -39.01
C LEU A 10 52.62 -3.33 -38.87
N LEU A 11 52.09 -3.09 -37.66
CA LEU A 11 50.71 -2.62 -37.46
C LEU A 11 50.54 -2.11 -36.02
N PRO A 12 50.95 -0.86 -35.75
CA PRO A 12 50.17 -0.04 -34.84
C PRO A 12 50.01 1.36 -35.44
N LEU A 13 48.76 1.77 -35.75
CA LEU A 13 48.27 3.18 -35.85
C LEU A 13 46.96 3.19 -36.66
N ALA A 14 45.87 2.72 -36.05
CA ALA A 14 44.51 3.04 -36.48
C ALA A 14 43.52 2.86 -35.32
N THR A 15 43.87 3.35 -34.14
CA THR A 15 42.92 3.65 -33.06
C THR A 15 42.98 5.15 -32.77
N ALA A 16 42.80 5.95 -33.81
CA ALA A 16 42.35 7.33 -33.62
C ALA A 16 40.88 7.23 -33.22
N ALA A 17 40.62 7.48 -31.94
CA ALA A 17 39.30 7.64 -31.38
C ALA A 17 38.48 8.59 -32.26
N LEU A 18 37.43 8.05 -32.89
CA LEU A 18 36.29 8.86 -33.31
C LEU A 18 35.55 9.27 -32.05
N SER A 19 36.09 10.28 -31.36
CA SER A 19 35.35 11.03 -30.35
C SER A 19 34.25 11.78 -31.08
N ILE A 20 33.07 11.15 -31.21
CA ILE A 20 31.85 11.84 -31.58
C ILE A 20 31.71 12.99 -30.57
N PRO A 21 31.60 14.26 -31.01
CA PRO A 21 31.39 15.37 -30.09
C PRO A 21 30.09 15.09 -29.34
N ALA A 22 30.21 14.82 -28.04
CA ALA A 22 29.06 14.68 -27.17
C ALA A 22 28.25 15.98 -27.28
N PRO A 23 26.95 15.92 -27.62
CA PRO A 23 26.13 17.12 -27.68
C PRO A 23 26.21 17.79 -26.31
N ALA A 24 26.56 19.09 -26.29
CA ALA A 24 26.74 19.88 -25.08
C ALA A 24 25.60 19.60 -24.09
N GLN A 25 25.89 18.75 -23.11
CA GLN A 25 25.04 18.45 -21.99
C GLN A 25 25.47 19.45 -20.92
N ASP A 26 24.52 20.06 -20.23
CA ASP A 26 24.86 20.87 -19.06
C ASP A 26 25.76 20.00 -18.16
N ASP A 27 26.94 20.50 -17.79
CA ASP A 27 27.91 19.75 -16.98
C ASP A 27 27.27 19.23 -15.68
N GLY A 28 26.23 19.93 -15.19
CA GLY A 28 25.40 19.50 -14.07
C GLY A 28 24.56 18.25 -14.35
N ASP A 29 23.88 18.17 -15.51
CA ASP A 29 23.01 17.06 -15.88
C ASP A 29 23.80 15.77 -16.11
N TYR A 30 24.95 15.89 -16.77
CA TYR A 30 25.83 14.74 -17.00
C TYR A 30 26.31 14.13 -15.69
N LYS A 31 26.72 14.96 -14.73
CA LYS A 31 27.15 14.51 -13.40
C LYS A 31 26.05 13.74 -12.67
N VAL A 32 24.82 14.26 -12.66
CA VAL A 32 23.67 13.58 -12.04
C VAL A 32 23.46 12.20 -12.64
N ILE A 33 23.46 12.09 -13.97
CA ILE A 33 23.28 10.81 -14.66
C ILE A 33 24.42 9.83 -14.31
N GLN A 34 25.67 10.30 -14.27
CA GLN A 34 26.80 9.46 -13.84
C GLN A 34 26.67 9.00 -12.40
N ASP A 35 26.26 9.87 -11.48
CA ASP A 35 26.05 9.50 -10.07
C ASP A 35 24.91 8.47 -9.95
N CYS A 36 23.85 8.59 -10.75
CA CYS A 36 22.75 7.63 -10.79
C CYS A 36 23.12 6.28 -11.42
N ARG A 37 24.00 6.29 -12.43
CA ARG A 37 24.58 5.09 -13.04
C ARG A 37 25.56 4.40 -12.10
N ALA A 38 26.40 5.17 -11.41
CA ALA A 38 27.30 4.64 -10.40
C ALA A 38 26.53 3.98 -9.25
N ASN A 39 25.38 4.53 -8.85
CA ASN A 39 24.56 4.01 -7.76
C ASN A 39 23.91 2.64 -8.02
N ILE A 40 23.94 2.14 -9.27
CA ILE A 40 23.43 0.82 -9.61
C ILE A 40 24.56 -0.21 -9.76
N ASP A 41 25.80 0.21 -9.54
CA ASP A 41 26.95 -0.67 -9.32
C ASP A 41 26.85 -1.29 -7.92
N LYS A 42 27.08 -2.60 -7.84
CA LYS A 42 26.91 -3.43 -6.64
C LYS A 42 27.75 -2.93 -5.46
N ASP A 43 28.91 -2.32 -5.74
CA ASP A 43 29.80 -1.80 -4.70
C ASP A 43 29.42 -0.39 -4.21
N GLN A 44 28.47 0.29 -4.88
CA GLN A 44 28.15 1.70 -4.63
C GLN A 44 26.70 1.97 -4.22
N LEU A 45 25.88 0.92 -4.09
CA LEU A 45 24.46 1.01 -3.79
C LEU A 45 24.16 1.93 -2.56
N SER A 46 23.37 2.97 -2.79
CA SER A 46 22.94 3.95 -1.79
C SER A 46 21.46 4.27 -1.97
N ALA A 47 20.69 4.11 -0.88
CA ALA A 47 19.27 4.41 -0.86
C ALA A 47 18.99 5.91 -1.02
N LYS A 48 19.84 6.74 -0.40
CA LYS A 48 19.74 8.21 -0.49
C LYS A 48 20.02 8.70 -1.90
N THR A 49 21.02 8.10 -2.56
CA THR A 49 21.36 8.45 -3.95
C THR A 49 20.22 8.02 -4.87
N ALA A 50 19.65 6.82 -4.67
CA ALA A 50 18.50 6.34 -5.43
C ALA A 50 17.29 7.28 -5.32
N GLU A 51 16.95 7.70 -4.10
CA GLU A 51 15.90 8.70 -3.87
C GLU A 51 16.19 10.02 -4.60
N SER A 52 17.41 10.52 -4.52
CA SER A 52 17.84 11.75 -5.20
C SER A 52 17.75 11.62 -6.71
N CYS A 53 18.12 10.48 -7.28
CA CYS A 53 18.06 10.20 -8.71
C CYS A 53 16.62 10.24 -9.22
N ILE A 54 15.72 9.47 -8.60
CA ILE A 54 14.30 9.44 -8.98
C ILE A 54 13.66 10.82 -8.82
N LYS A 55 13.97 11.54 -7.73
CA LYS A 55 13.49 12.90 -7.52
C LYS A 55 13.99 13.87 -8.59
N THR A 56 15.27 13.80 -8.96
CA THR A 56 15.86 14.72 -9.95
C THR A 56 15.28 14.50 -11.34
N PHE A 57 15.06 13.26 -11.75
CA PHE A 57 14.41 12.97 -13.02
C PHE A 57 12.96 13.44 -13.08
N HIS A 58 12.26 13.41 -11.95
CA HIS A 58 10.92 13.98 -11.83
C HIS A 58 10.93 15.51 -11.90
N ASP A 59 11.82 16.16 -11.13
CA ASP A 59 11.90 17.63 -11.07
C ASP A 59 12.49 18.26 -12.34
N ASN A 60 13.27 17.49 -13.10
CA ASN A 60 13.84 17.89 -14.38
C ASN A 60 13.42 16.91 -15.50
N PRO A 61 12.17 17.00 -16.00
CA PRO A 61 11.67 16.09 -17.04
C PRO A 61 12.45 16.22 -18.36
N ALA A 62 13.11 17.36 -18.61
CA ALA A 62 13.94 17.55 -19.79
C ALA A 62 15.21 16.68 -19.74
N MET A 63 15.86 16.56 -18.57
CA MET A 63 16.99 15.65 -18.38
C MET A 63 16.60 14.21 -18.68
N LEU A 64 15.47 13.76 -18.11
CA LEU A 64 15.01 12.40 -18.34
C LEU A 64 14.59 12.18 -19.81
N ALA A 65 13.94 13.14 -20.45
CA ALA A 65 13.59 13.07 -21.87
C ALA A 65 14.83 12.90 -22.75
N LYS A 66 15.89 13.68 -22.50
CA LYS A 66 17.16 13.56 -23.22
C LYS A 66 17.81 12.18 -22.99
N LEU A 67 17.86 11.71 -21.75
CA LEU A 67 18.43 10.40 -21.41
C LEU A 67 17.69 9.25 -22.13
N LYS A 68 16.36 9.31 -22.20
CA LYS A 68 15.52 8.32 -22.91
C LYS A 68 15.74 8.31 -24.42
N GLU A 69 16.03 9.47 -25.02
CA GLU A 69 16.24 9.61 -26.46
C GLU A 69 17.64 9.14 -26.87
N ASP A 70 18.66 9.60 -26.14
CA ASP A 70 20.06 9.39 -26.46
C ASP A 70 20.55 8.00 -26.02
N TYR A 71 20.12 7.52 -24.84
CA TYR A 71 20.60 6.29 -24.19
C TYR A 71 19.45 5.50 -23.56
N PRO A 72 18.53 4.91 -24.36
CA PRO A 72 17.34 4.27 -23.83
C PRO A 72 17.62 3.05 -22.95
N ALA A 73 18.72 2.30 -23.16
CA ALA A 73 19.06 1.18 -22.28
C ALA A 73 19.55 1.68 -20.92
N ASP A 74 20.42 2.69 -20.92
CA ASP A 74 20.91 3.32 -19.70
C ASP A 74 19.76 3.98 -18.90
N ALA A 75 18.85 4.69 -19.59
CA ALA A 75 17.65 5.25 -18.98
C ALA A 75 16.80 4.17 -18.27
N ALA A 76 16.59 3.03 -18.94
CA ALA A 76 15.82 1.92 -18.38
C ALA A 76 16.53 1.31 -17.16
N GLU A 77 17.84 1.06 -17.23
CA GLU A 77 18.60 0.51 -16.09
C GLU A 77 18.62 1.45 -14.89
N ILE A 78 18.90 2.74 -15.13
CA ILE A 78 18.94 3.75 -14.08
C ILE A 78 17.58 3.85 -13.37
N LEU A 79 16.47 3.93 -14.12
CA LEU A 79 15.13 3.97 -13.53
C LEU A 79 14.80 2.66 -12.81
N ALA A 80 15.13 1.51 -13.41
CA ALA A 80 14.82 0.21 -12.84
C ALA A 80 15.42 0.04 -11.43
N TYR A 81 16.73 0.18 -11.33
CA TYR A 81 17.46 -0.18 -10.13
C TYR A 81 17.41 0.93 -9.06
N ASN A 82 17.39 2.22 -9.45
CA ASN A 82 17.17 3.28 -8.46
C ASN A 82 15.73 3.25 -7.89
N SER A 83 14.71 2.95 -8.71
CA SER A 83 13.36 2.73 -8.17
C SER A 83 13.30 1.50 -7.27
N ALA A 84 14.00 0.40 -7.60
CA ALA A 84 14.07 -0.79 -6.74
C ALA A 84 14.69 -0.47 -5.37
N LEU A 85 15.82 0.24 -5.34
CA LEU A 85 16.50 0.63 -4.09
C LEU A 85 15.64 1.58 -3.24
N LYS A 86 14.96 2.53 -3.89
CA LYS A 86 14.03 3.46 -3.24
C LYS A 86 12.84 2.72 -2.62
N ASP A 87 12.17 1.85 -3.37
CA ASP A 87 11.07 1.02 -2.85
C ASP A 87 11.57 0.14 -1.70
N TYR A 88 12.76 -0.44 -1.87
CA TYR A 88 13.31 -1.36 -0.88
C TYR A 88 13.58 -0.69 0.47
N LYS A 89 14.27 0.45 0.48
CA LYS A 89 14.52 1.23 1.70
C LYS A 89 13.21 1.56 2.42
N LYS A 90 12.21 2.00 1.65
CA LYS A 90 10.90 2.40 2.15
C LYS A 90 10.17 1.22 2.79
N LEU A 91 10.16 0.07 2.11
CA LEU A 91 9.53 -1.16 2.58
C LEU A 91 10.11 -1.61 3.92
N ILE A 92 11.43 -1.75 4.00
CA ILE A 92 12.09 -2.29 5.21
C ILE A 92 12.11 -1.31 6.38
N SER A 93 11.91 -0.01 6.12
CA SER A 93 11.74 1.01 7.15
C SER A 93 10.30 1.13 7.65
N SER A 94 9.32 0.69 6.84
CA SER A 94 7.89 0.90 7.10
C SER A 94 7.19 -0.32 7.67
N TYR A 95 7.66 -1.52 7.32
CA TYR A 95 7.09 -2.79 7.75
C TYR A 95 8.07 -3.52 8.66
N LYS A 96 7.51 -4.32 9.55
CA LYS A 96 8.25 -5.20 10.45
C LYS A 96 7.47 -6.46 10.72
N ASP A 97 8.14 -7.44 11.33
CA ASP A 97 7.55 -8.72 11.69
C ASP A 97 6.86 -9.38 10.47
N LEU A 98 5.76 -10.09 10.67
CA LEU A 98 5.07 -10.82 9.60
C LEU A 98 4.55 -9.91 8.48
N ASP A 99 4.23 -8.64 8.78
CA ASP A 99 3.79 -7.69 7.76
C ASP A 99 4.89 -7.49 6.70
N LEU A 100 6.16 -7.50 7.13
CA LEU A 100 7.32 -7.36 6.26
C LEU A 100 7.52 -8.57 5.33
N TYR A 101 7.19 -9.79 5.78
CA TYR A 101 7.28 -10.99 4.94
C TYR A 101 6.47 -10.88 3.64
N SER A 102 5.21 -10.45 3.75
CA SER A 102 4.33 -10.32 2.57
C SER A 102 4.90 -9.36 1.52
N GLN A 103 5.62 -8.35 2.00
CA GLN A 103 6.26 -7.36 1.17
C GLN A 103 7.54 -7.89 0.54
N TYR A 104 8.35 -8.63 1.29
CA TYR A 104 9.53 -9.31 0.76
C TYR A 104 9.20 -10.27 -0.36
N ASP A 105 8.18 -11.09 -0.17
CA ASP A 105 7.75 -12.06 -1.17
C ASP A 105 7.44 -11.35 -2.50
N ARG A 106 6.77 -10.19 -2.42
CA ARG A 106 6.44 -9.35 -3.59
C ARG A 106 7.67 -8.79 -4.33
N ILE A 107 8.75 -8.42 -3.65
CA ILE A 107 9.91 -7.72 -4.25
C ILE A 107 11.14 -8.59 -4.51
N MET A 108 11.27 -9.73 -3.80
CA MET A 108 12.43 -10.61 -3.87
C MET A 108 12.12 -12.00 -4.45
N ASN A 109 10.88 -12.47 -4.36
CA ASN A 109 10.49 -13.79 -4.89
C ASN A 109 9.66 -13.71 -6.19
N SER A 110 9.33 -12.50 -6.66
CA SER A 110 8.66 -12.30 -7.95
C SER A 110 9.67 -12.25 -9.11
N GLU A 111 9.27 -12.71 -10.29
CA GLU A 111 10.00 -12.45 -11.54
C GLU A 111 9.38 -11.26 -12.30
N PRO A 112 10.18 -10.30 -12.79
CA PRO A 112 11.63 -10.15 -12.52
C PRO A 112 11.91 -9.73 -11.07
N CYS A 113 13.14 -9.98 -10.60
CA CYS A 113 13.63 -9.57 -9.29
C CYS A 113 14.77 -8.53 -9.43
N PRO A 114 14.45 -7.23 -9.51
CA PRO A 114 15.48 -6.18 -9.64
C PRO A 114 16.50 -6.18 -8.50
N LEU A 115 16.09 -6.56 -7.29
CA LEU A 115 17.00 -6.66 -6.14
C LEU A 115 17.96 -7.85 -6.24
N CYS A 116 17.59 -8.91 -6.95
CA CYS A 116 18.46 -10.06 -7.20
C CYS A 116 19.60 -9.69 -8.15
N ASP A 117 19.33 -8.84 -9.14
CA ASP A 117 20.36 -8.31 -10.05
C ASP A 117 21.41 -7.46 -9.30
N LEU A 118 21.01 -6.83 -8.18
CA LEU A 118 21.83 -6.00 -7.32
C LEU A 118 22.48 -6.76 -6.15
N ASP A 119 22.39 -8.11 -6.11
CA ASP A 119 22.84 -8.96 -5.00
C ASP A 119 22.23 -8.63 -3.62
N LEU A 120 21.07 -7.96 -3.60
CA LEU A 120 20.30 -7.66 -2.38
C LEU A 120 19.19 -8.68 -2.12
N GLY A 121 18.88 -9.55 -3.08
CA GLY A 121 17.94 -10.65 -3.00
C GLY A 121 18.46 -11.92 -3.66
N PRO A 122 17.71 -13.04 -3.64
CA PRO A 122 16.33 -13.17 -3.15
C PRO A 122 16.20 -13.36 -1.63
N LYS A 123 17.32 -13.48 -0.89
CA LYS A 123 17.29 -13.66 0.56
C LYS A 123 17.51 -12.33 1.28
N PRO A 124 16.69 -11.99 2.29
CA PRO A 124 16.83 -10.74 3.02
C PRO A 124 18.22 -10.60 3.67
N GLU A 125 18.85 -11.71 4.08
CA GLU A 125 20.19 -11.71 4.67
C GLU A 125 21.26 -11.10 3.76
N GLN A 126 21.11 -11.18 2.44
CA GLN A 126 22.07 -10.60 1.48
C GLN A 126 22.09 -9.07 1.56
N SER A 127 21.00 -8.47 2.00
CA SER A 127 20.88 -7.01 2.13
C SER A 127 21.20 -6.47 3.54
N PHE A 128 21.64 -7.31 4.48
CA PHE A 128 21.87 -6.89 5.86
C PHE A 128 22.95 -5.81 6.00
N GLU A 129 24.06 -5.95 5.27
CA GLU A 129 25.13 -4.94 5.25
C GLU A 129 24.64 -3.64 4.59
N TRP A 130 23.89 -3.76 3.49
CA TRP A 130 23.28 -2.61 2.84
C TRP A 130 22.32 -1.88 3.78
N ALA A 131 21.51 -2.60 4.57
CA ALA A 131 20.59 -2.02 5.52
C ALA A 131 21.32 -1.31 6.69
N ASP A 132 22.42 -1.87 7.19
CA ASP A 132 23.25 -1.20 8.21
C ASP A 132 23.81 0.14 7.72
N LYS A 133 24.19 0.20 6.44
CA LYS A 133 24.73 1.41 5.81
C LYS A 133 23.66 2.46 5.50
N ASN A 134 22.45 2.03 5.13
CA ASN A 134 21.43 2.90 4.54
C ASN A 134 20.24 3.22 5.44
N LEU A 135 20.08 2.54 6.57
CA LEU A 135 18.98 2.76 7.51
C LEU A 135 19.47 3.28 8.87
N PRO A 136 18.60 3.98 9.63
CA PRO A 136 18.86 4.19 11.05
C PRO A 136 19.06 2.84 11.78
N ALA A 137 19.99 2.79 12.73
CA ALA A 137 20.38 1.56 13.43
C ALA A 137 19.19 0.76 14.01
N GLY A 138 18.18 1.45 14.54
CA GLY A 138 16.95 0.80 15.03
C GLY A 138 16.14 0.11 13.93
N ALA A 139 16.01 0.74 12.75
CA ALA A 139 15.29 0.17 11.61
C ALA A 139 16.07 -1.01 10.98
N ALA A 140 17.39 -0.92 10.89
CA ALA A 140 18.23 -2.04 10.45
C ALA A 140 18.11 -3.24 11.40
N ALA A 141 18.11 -3.00 12.72
CA ALA A 141 17.91 -4.04 13.72
C ALA A 141 16.51 -4.67 13.61
N ASP A 142 15.45 -3.85 13.49
CA ASP A 142 14.08 -4.32 13.31
C ASP A 142 13.92 -5.17 12.04
N PHE A 143 14.56 -4.75 10.94
CA PHE A 143 14.58 -5.52 9.69
C PHE A 143 15.25 -6.89 9.90
N LYS A 144 16.48 -6.92 10.42
CA LYS A 144 17.21 -8.17 10.67
C LYS A 144 16.45 -9.11 11.59
N PHE A 145 15.82 -8.57 12.63
CA PHE A 145 14.96 -9.32 13.54
C PHE A 145 13.72 -9.86 12.84
N SER A 146 13.11 -9.05 11.99
CA SER A 146 11.94 -9.45 11.21
C SER A 146 12.30 -10.64 10.35
N ALA A 147 13.43 -10.67 9.64
CA ALA A 147 13.84 -11.79 8.78
C ALA A 147 13.88 -13.17 9.47
N ARG A 148 13.83 -13.22 10.81
CA ARG A 148 13.94 -14.44 11.62
C ARG A 148 15.16 -15.28 11.22
N SER A 149 16.23 -14.64 10.78
CA SER A 149 17.49 -15.31 10.47
C SER A 149 18.11 -15.85 11.76
N TRP A 150 18.89 -16.92 11.67
CA TRP A 150 19.49 -17.59 12.81
C TRP A 150 20.19 -16.64 13.80
N ASP A 151 20.96 -15.69 13.28
CA ASP A 151 21.71 -14.74 14.10
C ASP A 151 20.78 -13.74 14.81
N ALA A 152 19.59 -13.51 14.28
CA ALA A 152 18.58 -12.63 14.87
C ALA A 152 17.67 -13.33 15.90
N LEU A 153 17.72 -14.67 15.99
CA LEU A 153 16.91 -15.45 16.93
C LEU A 153 17.37 -15.28 18.38
N GLY A 154 18.65 -14.99 18.58
CA GLY A 154 19.26 -14.72 19.88
C GLY A 154 19.45 -15.98 20.76
N PRO A 155 20.00 -15.81 21.97
CA PRO A 155 20.49 -16.90 22.80
C PRO A 155 19.41 -17.78 23.42
N VAL A 156 18.12 -17.42 23.29
CA VAL A 156 17.01 -18.23 23.80
C VAL A 156 16.45 -19.16 22.74
N ARG A 157 16.19 -18.66 21.53
CA ARG A 157 15.62 -19.46 20.44
C ARG A 157 16.64 -20.41 19.82
N THR A 158 17.90 -19.95 19.68
CA THR A 158 18.95 -20.72 19.00
C THR A 158 19.29 -22.07 19.65
N PRO A 159 19.54 -22.17 20.97
CA PRO A 159 19.78 -23.46 21.62
C PRO A 159 18.59 -24.44 21.47
N LEU A 160 17.37 -23.94 21.57
CA LEU A 160 16.16 -24.76 21.47
C LEU A 160 15.93 -25.27 20.04
N LEU A 161 16.28 -24.48 19.02
CA LEU A 161 16.24 -24.94 17.63
C LEU A 161 17.35 -25.96 17.35
N LEU A 162 18.53 -25.83 17.97
CA LEU A 162 19.59 -26.84 17.91
C LEU A 162 19.12 -28.18 18.49
N GLU A 163 18.43 -28.18 19.62
CA GLU A 163 17.83 -29.39 20.21
C GLU A 163 16.81 -30.07 19.27
N LYS A 164 16.10 -29.28 18.45
CA LYS A 164 15.19 -29.77 17.41
C LYS A 164 15.90 -30.15 16.10
N GLY A 165 17.23 -30.17 16.07
CA GLY A 165 18.04 -30.59 14.92
C GLY A 165 18.21 -29.54 13.82
N HIS A 166 17.88 -28.27 14.09
CA HIS A 166 18.15 -27.18 13.15
C HIS A 166 19.58 -26.66 13.31
N THR A 167 20.22 -26.31 12.20
CA THR A 167 21.50 -25.61 12.16
C THR A 167 21.28 -24.21 11.58
N LYS A 168 22.28 -23.33 11.68
CA LYS A 168 22.24 -22.03 11.01
C LYS A 168 21.89 -22.16 9.53
N ASP A 169 22.57 -23.07 8.84
CA ASP A 169 22.38 -23.29 7.41
C ASP A 169 20.99 -23.88 7.11
N SER A 170 20.55 -24.90 7.86
CA SER A 170 19.25 -25.53 7.61
C SER A 170 18.06 -24.63 7.99
N TRP A 171 18.25 -23.71 8.94
CA TRP A 171 17.26 -22.70 9.29
C TRP A 171 17.19 -21.57 8.26
N ASN A 172 18.33 -20.98 7.91
CA ASN A 172 18.40 -19.89 6.93
C ASN A 172 18.10 -20.37 5.50
N ALA A 173 18.15 -21.67 5.22
CA ALA A 173 17.68 -22.24 3.96
C ALA A 173 16.14 -22.30 3.85
N LYS A 174 15.39 -22.21 4.96
CA LYS A 174 13.92 -22.19 4.93
C LYS A 174 13.41 -20.89 4.34
N ASP A 175 12.28 -20.97 3.64
CA ASP A 175 11.52 -19.79 3.27
C ASP A 175 11.04 -19.03 4.52
N TYR A 176 10.83 -17.75 4.34
CA TYR A 176 10.64 -16.83 5.45
C TYR A 176 9.31 -17.08 6.21
N LEU A 177 8.23 -17.46 5.51
CA LEU A 177 6.97 -17.82 6.16
C LEU A 177 7.09 -19.11 6.98
N THR A 178 7.84 -20.09 6.50
CA THR A 178 8.10 -21.33 7.21
C THR A 178 8.85 -21.09 8.50
N ARG A 179 9.82 -20.16 8.53
CA ARG A 179 10.49 -19.75 9.79
C ARG A 179 9.48 -19.21 10.80
N TYR A 180 8.58 -18.33 10.36
CA TYR A 180 7.52 -17.80 11.22
C TYR A 180 6.53 -18.85 11.71
N LYS A 181 6.08 -19.75 10.84
CA LYS A 181 5.19 -20.85 11.22
C LYS A 181 5.85 -21.77 12.25
N ALA A 182 7.13 -22.09 12.06
CA ALA A 182 7.90 -22.92 12.99
C ALA A 182 8.04 -22.26 14.37
N LEU A 183 8.41 -20.97 14.41
CA LEU A 183 8.51 -20.21 15.67
C LEU A 183 7.16 -20.06 16.37
N ALA A 184 6.08 -19.80 15.63
CA ALA A 184 4.73 -19.68 16.19
C ALA A 184 4.23 -21.00 16.77
N PHE A 185 4.46 -22.11 16.05
CA PHE A 185 4.13 -23.45 16.53
C PHE A 185 4.90 -23.78 17.81
N TRP A 186 6.22 -23.62 17.79
CA TRP A 186 7.08 -23.83 18.96
C TRP A 186 6.67 -22.96 20.15
N SER A 187 6.40 -21.67 19.91
CA SER A 187 6.03 -20.75 20.98
C SER A 187 4.72 -21.12 21.65
N ARG A 188 3.76 -21.68 20.89
CA ARG A 188 2.51 -22.20 21.46
C ARG A 188 2.74 -23.43 22.31
N GLU A 189 3.57 -24.38 21.85
CA GLU A 189 3.93 -25.57 22.64
C GLU A 189 4.59 -25.18 23.96
N LEU A 190 5.59 -24.29 23.91
CA LEU A 190 6.32 -23.88 25.11
C LEU A 190 5.45 -23.03 26.04
N ALA A 191 4.62 -22.14 25.49
CA ALA A 191 3.65 -21.38 26.28
C ALA A 191 2.69 -22.32 27.02
N ALA A 192 2.19 -23.37 26.37
CA ALA A 192 1.32 -24.36 27.00
C ALA A 192 2.03 -25.09 28.14
N GLN A 193 3.29 -25.52 27.94
CA GLN A 193 4.09 -26.17 28.98
C GLN A 193 4.36 -25.27 30.19
N ILE A 194 4.73 -24.01 29.97
CA ILE A 194 4.94 -23.03 31.05
C ILE A 194 3.65 -22.86 31.85
N MET A 195 2.51 -22.73 31.17
CA MET A 195 1.22 -22.51 31.81
C MET A 195 0.64 -23.74 32.53
N LEU A 196 1.28 -24.92 32.45
CA LEU A 196 0.92 -26.08 33.29
C LEU A 196 1.32 -25.87 34.76
N VAL A 197 2.34 -25.05 35.00
CA VAL A 197 2.76 -24.69 36.36
C VAL A 197 1.95 -23.47 36.79
N PRO A 198 1.42 -23.41 38.02
CA PRO A 198 0.80 -22.19 38.50
C PRO A 198 1.82 -21.04 38.53
N ALA A 199 1.45 -19.85 38.02
CA ALA A 199 2.38 -18.73 37.84
C ALA A 199 3.15 -18.33 39.12
N LYS A 200 2.53 -18.46 40.30
CA LYS A 200 3.15 -18.15 41.60
C LYS A 200 4.25 -19.14 41.99
N ASP A 201 4.14 -20.35 41.48
CA ASP A 201 4.98 -21.51 41.84
C ASP A 201 6.05 -21.78 40.78
N TYR A 202 6.13 -20.95 39.72
CA TYR A 202 7.15 -21.10 38.69
C TYR A 202 8.55 -20.84 39.31
N PRO A 203 9.46 -21.84 39.28
CA PRO A 203 10.67 -21.83 40.10
C PRO A 203 11.71 -20.81 39.61
N ASP A 204 11.80 -20.60 38.29
CA ASP A 204 12.77 -19.67 37.69
C ASP A 204 12.08 -18.43 37.11
N LYS A 205 11.87 -17.45 37.97
CA LYS A 205 11.25 -16.17 37.63
C LYS A 205 12.11 -15.32 36.68
N GLU A 206 13.43 -15.47 36.71
CA GLU A 206 14.33 -14.72 35.82
C GLU A 206 14.24 -15.22 34.39
N SER A 207 14.24 -16.55 34.21
CA SER A 207 14.02 -17.16 32.89
C SER A 207 12.63 -16.83 32.36
N LEU A 208 11.60 -16.83 33.21
CA LEU A 208 10.25 -16.43 32.82
C LEU A 208 10.21 -14.97 32.32
N ALA A 209 10.95 -14.06 32.96
CA ALA A 209 11.05 -12.65 32.59
C ALA A 209 11.65 -12.44 31.18
N LYS A 210 12.55 -13.33 30.75
CA LYS A 210 13.24 -13.29 29.45
C LYS A 210 12.47 -14.07 28.37
N LEU A 211 11.87 -15.21 28.72
CA LEU A 211 11.24 -16.13 27.79
C LEU A 211 9.84 -15.67 27.36
N VAL A 212 9.01 -15.14 28.27
CA VAL A 212 7.64 -14.75 27.94
C VAL A 212 7.57 -13.68 26.84
N PRO A 213 8.38 -12.59 26.86
CA PRO A 213 8.39 -11.61 25.77
C PRO A 213 8.74 -12.24 24.41
N ILE A 214 9.71 -13.16 24.38
CA ILE A 214 10.12 -13.89 23.18
C ILE A 214 8.97 -14.70 22.60
N LEU A 215 8.22 -15.41 23.44
CA LEU A 215 7.04 -16.18 23.00
C LEU A 215 5.94 -15.25 22.47
N GLN A 216 5.74 -14.09 23.10
CA GLN A 216 4.77 -13.09 22.65
C GLN A 216 5.13 -12.47 21.28
N ASP A 217 6.41 -12.37 20.95
CA ASP A 217 6.88 -11.89 19.64
C ASP A 217 6.61 -12.91 18.52
N ASP A 218 6.56 -14.21 18.85
CA ASP A 218 6.46 -15.30 17.88
C ASP A 218 5.04 -15.84 17.69
N VAL A 219 4.17 -15.77 18.71
CA VAL A 219 2.75 -16.12 18.55
C VAL A 219 1.99 -15.03 17.80
N TYR A 220 0.97 -15.40 17.02
CA TYR A 220 0.14 -14.45 16.28
C TYR A 220 -1.26 -14.26 16.85
N ASP A 221 -1.77 -15.25 17.59
CA ASP A 221 -3.08 -15.12 18.21
C ASP A 221 -2.96 -14.26 19.48
N GLY A 222 -3.72 -13.17 19.53
CA GLY A 222 -3.64 -12.26 20.67
C GLY A 222 -4.22 -12.87 21.96
N ALA A 223 -4.97 -13.96 21.88
CA ALA A 223 -5.41 -14.72 23.06
C ALA A 223 -4.21 -15.31 23.81
N THR A 224 -3.31 -16.01 23.12
CA THR A 224 -2.08 -16.54 23.73
C THR A 224 -1.16 -15.42 24.19
N LYS A 225 -1.00 -14.33 23.40
CA LYS A 225 -0.22 -13.16 23.84
C LYS A 225 -0.75 -12.59 25.16
N THR A 226 -2.07 -12.46 25.28
CA THR A 226 -2.72 -11.92 26.48
C THR A 226 -2.51 -12.85 27.67
N LYS A 227 -2.76 -14.15 27.51
CA LYS A 227 -2.55 -15.17 28.56
C LYS A 227 -1.12 -15.17 29.07
N LEU A 228 -0.13 -15.11 28.17
CA LEU A 228 1.29 -15.02 28.53
C LEU A 228 1.60 -13.75 29.35
N GLY A 229 1.02 -12.61 28.97
CA GLY A 229 1.18 -11.36 29.71
C GLY A 229 0.54 -11.40 31.11
N GLU A 230 -0.66 -11.99 31.20
CA GLU A 230 -1.35 -12.22 32.48
C GLU A 230 -0.58 -13.19 33.38
N TYR A 231 -0.03 -14.27 32.79
CA TYR A 231 0.78 -15.25 33.50
C TYR A 231 2.04 -14.61 34.11
N LEU A 232 2.76 -13.81 33.33
CA LEU A 232 3.94 -13.08 33.82
C LEU A 232 3.59 -12.09 34.95
N LYS A 233 2.46 -11.38 34.82
CA LYS A 233 1.92 -10.50 35.88
C LYS A 233 1.57 -11.29 37.15
N ALA A 234 0.95 -12.45 37.01
CA ALA A 234 0.57 -13.33 38.11
C ALA A 234 1.78 -13.96 38.83
N ALA A 235 2.90 -14.18 38.12
CA ALA A 235 4.16 -14.63 38.69
C ALA A 235 4.89 -13.55 39.52
N GLY A 236 4.44 -12.28 39.43
CA GLY A 236 5.05 -11.13 40.10
C GLY A 236 6.34 -10.66 39.44
N VAL A 237 6.52 -10.94 38.15
CA VAL A 237 7.76 -10.69 37.40
C VAL A 237 7.56 -9.54 36.41
N LYS A 238 8.56 -8.67 36.28
CA LYS A 238 8.58 -7.65 35.22
C LYS A 238 9.31 -8.21 34.00
N PRO A 239 8.80 -7.98 32.77
CA PRO A 239 9.49 -8.45 31.57
C PRO A 239 10.87 -7.80 31.46
N VAL A 240 11.89 -8.61 31.17
CA VAL A 240 13.22 -8.13 30.80
C VAL A 240 13.17 -7.84 29.31
N LYS A 241 13.51 -6.61 28.92
CA LYS A 241 13.73 -6.28 27.51
C LYS A 241 14.98 -7.02 27.06
N THR A 242 14.82 -8.03 26.22
CA THR A 242 15.95 -8.67 25.54
C THR A 242 16.58 -7.68 24.57
N GLU A 243 17.90 -7.75 24.33
CA GLU A 243 18.64 -6.73 23.56
C GLU A 243 18.13 -6.56 22.11
N ALA A 244 17.54 -7.61 21.52
CA ALA A 244 16.83 -7.52 20.24
C ALA A 244 15.56 -6.65 20.31
N SER A 245 14.95 -6.49 21.49
CA SER A 245 13.80 -5.62 21.77
C SER A 245 14.20 -4.27 22.42
N ALA A 246 15.46 -4.12 22.83
CA ALA A 246 15.98 -2.87 23.39
C ALA A 246 16.17 -1.77 22.33
N ALA A 247 16.50 -2.12 21.08
CA ALA A 247 16.53 -1.17 19.95
C ALA A 247 15.11 -0.77 19.47
N ALA A 248 14.13 -1.67 19.59
CA ALA A 248 12.74 -1.45 19.14
C ALA A 248 11.89 -0.58 20.09
N SER A 249 12.42 -0.19 21.26
CA SER A 249 11.64 0.47 22.31
C SER A 249 12.12 1.87 22.68
N ALA A 250 12.34 2.70 21.67
CA ALA A 250 12.33 4.16 21.78
C ALA A 250 11.09 4.83 21.16
N SER A 251 10.06 4.08 20.75
CA SER A 251 8.76 4.66 20.43
C SER A 251 7.58 3.89 21.06
N LYS A 252 6.69 4.65 21.70
CA LYS A 252 5.41 4.26 22.34
C LYS A 252 5.53 3.54 23.69
N LYS A 253 5.71 4.34 24.76
CA LYS A 253 5.02 4.07 26.04
C LYS A 253 3.53 3.88 25.71
N ALA A 254 3.00 2.66 25.87
CA ALA A 254 1.57 2.49 26.04
C ALA A 254 1.20 3.26 27.32
N THR A 255 0.51 4.38 27.16
CA THR A 255 0.01 5.16 28.30
C THR A 255 -0.85 4.25 29.18
N ALA A 256 -0.73 4.35 30.50
CA ALA A 256 -1.52 3.60 31.49
C ALA A 256 -3.04 3.60 31.18
N ALA A 257 -3.53 4.63 30.48
CA ALA A 257 -4.88 4.74 29.94
C ALA A 257 -5.28 3.61 28.97
N LYS A 258 -4.37 3.07 28.14
CA LYS A 258 -4.67 1.95 27.22
C LYS A 258 -4.81 0.62 27.95
N VAL A 259 -3.97 0.39 28.96
CA VAL A 259 -4.04 -0.80 29.82
C VAL A 259 -5.29 -0.77 30.68
N ALA A 260 -5.61 0.38 31.27
CA ALA A 260 -6.84 0.57 32.04
C ALA A 260 -8.11 0.41 31.16
N LYS A 261 -8.07 0.86 29.89
CA LYS A 261 -9.17 0.68 28.95
C LYS A 261 -9.37 -0.79 28.57
N ALA A 262 -8.29 -1.55 28.34
CA ALA A 262 -8.37 -2.98 28.06
C ALA A 262 -8.90 -3.79 29.27
N GLU A 263 -8.47 -3.47 30.48
CA GLU A 263 -9.01 -4.09 31.71
C GLU A 263 -10.49 -3.73 31.93
N ALA A 264 -10.89 -2.49 31.66
CA ALA A 264 -12.31 -2.08 31.71
C ALA A 264 -13.15 -2.79 30.64
N ASP A 265 -12.61 -2.96 29.44
CA ASP A 265 -13.27 -3.65 28.33
C ASP A 265 -13.41 -5.16 28.57
N ALA A 266 -12.42 -5.80 29.19
CA ALA A 266 -12.44 -7.20 29.59
C ALA A 266 -13.44 -7.45 30.73
N LYS A 267 -13.48 -6.57 31.75
CA LYS A 267 -14.51 -6.63 32.80
C LYS A 267 -15.91 -6.46 32.24
N ALA A 268 -16.07 -5.63 31.21
CA ALA A 268 -17.36 -5.45 30.55
C ALA A 268 -17.88 -6.71 29.84
N LEU A 269 -17.02 -7.68 29.45
CA LEU A 269 -17.44 -8.91 28.78
C LEU A 269 -18.18 -9.90 29.70
N LYS A 270 -17.93 -9.82 31.01
CA LYS A 270 -18.38 -10.82 32.01
C LYS A 270 -19.90 -10.86 32.26
N GLY A 271 -20.69 -10.09 31.52
CA GLY A 271 -22.16 -10.06 31.59
C GLY A 271 -22.86 -10.00 30.23
N MET A 272 -22.15 -10.35 29.14
CA MET A 272 -22.69 -10.31 27.77
C MET A 272 -23.18 -11.67 27.30
N SER A 273 -24.09 -11.68 26.33
CA SER A 273 -24.48 -12.89 25.61
C SER A 273 -23.27 -13.46 24.82
N ALA A 274 -23.29 -14.76 24.51
CA ALA A 274 -22.19 -15.40 23.79
C ALA A 274 -21.94 -14.77 22.40
N ASP A 275 -23.00 -14.35 21.71
CA ASP A 275 -22.93 -13.67 20.42
C ASP A 275 -22.32 -12.26 20.55
N ASP A 276 -22.65 -11.53 21.62
CA ASP A 276 -22.07 -10.21 21.91
C ASP A 276 -20.60 -10.31 22.35
N GLN A 277 -20.21 -11.40 23.02
CA GLN A 277 -18.82 -11.70 23.34
C GLN A 277 -18.02 -12.05 22.09
N ALA A 278 -18.58 -12.88 21.19
CA ALA A 278 -17.98 -13.23 19.91
C ALA A 278 -17.78 -12.00 19.01
N GLY A 279 -18.81 -11.16 18.87
CA GLY A 279 -18.70 -9.89 18.13
C GLY A 279 -17.62 -8.96 18.70
N LYS A 280 -17.58 -8.78 20.03
CA LYS A 280 -16.55 -7.95 20.68
C LYS A 280 -15.13 -8.50 20.59
N LEU A 281 -14.98 -9.82 20.44
CA LEU A 281 -13.69 -10.49 20.26
C LEU A 281 -13.24 -10.36 18.80
N ASP A 282 -14.14 -10.52 17.84
CA ASP A 282 -13.86 -10.26 16.41
C ASP A 282 -13.41 -8.80 16.17
N ASP A 283 -14.02 -7.83 16.85
CA ASP A 283 -13.61 -6.42 16.84
C ASP A 283 -12.17 -6.19 17.34
N PHE A 284 -11.69 -7.10 18.18
CA PHE A 284 -10.38 -7.02 18.81
C PHE A 284 -9.29 -7.65 17.94
N PHE A 285 -9.64 -8.61 17.07
CA PHE A 285 -8.69 -9.39 16.28
C PHE A 285 -8.66 -9.01 14.79
N ASN A 286 -9.77 -8.57 14.20
CA ASN A 286 -9.86 -8.31 12.76
C ASN A 286 -9.85 -6.81 12.38
N GLY A 287 -9.77 -5.90 13.36
CA GLY A 287 -9.78 -4.45 13.09
C GLY A 287 -11.10 -3.89 12.53
N THR A 288 -12.08 -4.74 12.25
CA THR A 288 -13.43 -4.38 11.82
C THR A 288 -14.24 -4.02 13.07
N GLY A 289 -14.28 -2.74 13.40
CA GLY A 289 -14.85 -2.31 14.68
C GLY A 289 -16.37 -2.33 14.73
N HIS A 290 -17.01 -3.45 15.05
CA HIS A 290 -18.26 -3.32 15.79
C HIS A 290 -17.97 -2.84 17.23
N ARG A 291 -18.96 -2.16 17.83
CA ARG A 291 -19.23 -2.27 19.26
C ARG A 291 -20.54 -1.59 19.62
N LYS A 292 -21.36 -2.41 20.28
CA LYS A 292 -22.37 -2.11 21.30
C LYS A 292 -23.46 -1.09 20.98
N GLY A 293 -24.69 -1.60 20.95
CA GLY A 293 -25.87 -0.80 21.27
C GLY A 293 -25.72 -0.16 22.66
N GLU A 294 -25.94 1.15 22.72
CA GLU A 294 -26.05 1.93 23.95
C GLU A 294 -27.52 1.99 24.44
N PRO A 295 -27.73 2.32 25.73
CA PRO A 295 -28.91 1.95 26.50
C PRO A 295 -30.17 2.70 26.09
N THR A 296 -31.29 2.00 26.19
CA THR A 296 -32.66 2.49 26.04
C THR A 296 -32.95 3.63 27.01
N LEU A 297 -32.87 4.87 26.53
CA LEU A 297 -33.55 6.03 27.08
C LEU A 297 -34.94 6.15 26.45
N GLY A 298 -35.97 6.16 27.29
CA GLY A 298 -37.32 6.61 26.92
C GLY A 298 -38.38 5.52 26.81
N LYS A 299 -38.83 4.96 27.94
CA LYS A 299 -40.23 4.50 28.03
C LYS A 299 -41.11 5.76 28.07
N LYS A 300 -41.73 6.08 26.93
CA LYS A 300 -43.06 6.71 26.89
C LYS A 300 -43.75 6.42 25.55
N GLY A 301 -44.71 5.50 25.65
CA GLY A 301 -45.91 5.36 24.82
C GLY A 301 -45.82 5.58 23.31
N ALA A 302 -45.70 4.49 22.55
CA ALA A 302 -46.42 4.28 21.29
C ALA A 302 -46.38 2.79 20.94
N SER A 303 -47.51 2.26 20.48
CA SER A 303 -47.67 0.89 19.95
C SER A 303 -46.58 0.58 18.91
N THR A 304 -45.62 -0.29 19.24
CA THR A 304 -44.55 -0.67 18.32
C THR A 304 -44.95 -1.93 17.56
N ALA A 305 -45.22 -1.79 16.27
CA ALA A 305 -45.05 -2.91 15.34
C ALA A 305 -43.64 -3.49 15.56
N LYS A 306 -43.56 -4.79 15.84
CA LYS A 306 -42.29 -5.49 16.05
C LYS A 306 -41.49 -5.41 14.75
N TYR A 307 -40.34 -4.75 14.78
CA TYR A 307 -39.42 -4.74 13.64
C TYR A 307 -38.96 -6.16 13.36
N THR A 308 -39.22 -6.64 12.15
CA THR A 308 -38.68 -7.91 11.63
C THR A 308 -37.75 -7.56 10.49
N TYR A 309 -36.47 -7.91 10.63
CA TYR A 309 -35.49 -7.70 9.57
C TYR A 309 -35.86 -8.51 8.33
N LYS A 310 -35.87 -7.85 7.17
CA LYS A 310 -36.04 -8.47 5.86
C LYS A 310 -34.90 -7.97 4.97
N PRO A 311 -34.03 -8.86 4.46
CA PRO A 311 -32.99 -8.45 3.52
C PRO A 311 -33.61 -7.96 2.20
N LEU A 312 -32.83 -7.23 1.42
CA LEU A 312 -33.19 -6.85 0.06
C LEU A 312 -33.41 -8.11 -0.80
N SER A 313 -34.47 -8.11 -1.62
CA SER A 313 -34.63 -9.09 -2.70
C SER A 313 -33.75 -8.70 -3.90
N GLN A 314 -33.53 -9.62 -4.85
CA GLN A 314 -32.79 -9.31 -6.08
C GLN A 314 -33.43 -8.13 -6.84
N ASP A 315 -34.76 -8.11 -6.92
CA ASP A 315 -35.53 -7.01 -7.50
C ASP A 315 -35.29 -5.66 -6.81
N ASP A 316 -35.09 -5.66 -5.49
CA ASP A 316 -34.76 -4.46 -4.73
C ASP A 316 -33.32 -4.01 -5.03
N ILE A 317 -32.37 -4.95 -5.06
CA ILE A 317 -30.96 -4.70 -5.37
C ILE A 317 -30.82 -4.02 -6.74
N ASP A 318 -31.49 -4.55 -7.76
CA ASP A 318 -31.43 -4.05 -9.14
C ASP A 318 -32.01 -2.63 -9.26
N LYS A 319 -33.02 -2.28 -8.44
CA LYS A 319 -33.69 -0.97 -8.47
C LYS A 319 -33.03 0.06 -7.56
N LEU A 320 -32.23 -0.35 -6.57
CA LEU A 320 -31.65 0.54 -5.56
C LEU A 320 -30.69 1.58 -6.17
N GLY A 321 -29.88 1.16 -7.14
CA GLY A 321 -28.89 2.03 -7.82
C GLY A 321 -29.53 3.30 -8.37
N GLY A 322 -30.57 3.14 -9.20
CA GLY A 322 -31.29 4.27 -9.82
C GLY A 322 -32.04 5.16 -8.83
N ARG A 323 -32.32 4.70 -7.60
CA ARG A 323 -32.91 5.54 -6.54
C ARG A 323 -31.87 6.40 -5.83
N LEU A 324 -30.64 5.94 -5.73
CA LEU A 324 -29.58 6.63 -4.99
C LEU A 324 -28.78 7.59 -5.88
N LEU A 325 -28.54 7.21 -7.13
CA LEU A 325 -27.69 7.95 -8.05
C LEU A 325 -28.13 7.78 -9.51
N THR A 326 -28.19 8.89 -10.24
CA THR A 326 -28.51 8.89 -11.67
C THR A 326 -27.68 9.96 -12.37
N GLN A 327 -27.10 9.61 -13.53
CA GLN A 327 -26.46 10.57 -14.42
C GLN A 327 -27.49 11.09 -15.44
N LYS A 328 -27.60 12.42 -15.56
CA LYS A 328 -28.44 13.09 -16.56
C LYS A 328 -27.71 13.20 -17.90
N GLU A 329 -28.43 13.57 -18.95
CA GLU A 329 -27.90 13.73 -20.31
C GLU A 329 -26.74 14.75 -20.42
N ASP A 330 -26.76 15.78 -19.58
CA ASP A 330 -25.70 16.79 -19.47
C ASP A 330 -24.45 16.28 -18.73
N GLY A 331 -24.47 15.04 -18.22
CA GLY A 331 -23.42 14.42 -17.42
C GLY A 331 -23.54 14.70 -15.91
N SER A 332 -24.48 15.55 -15.49
CA SER A 332 -24.67 15.87 -14.08
C SER A 332 -25.20 14.67 -13.30
N LEU A 333 -24.62 14.40 -12.13
CA LEU A 333 -25.17 13.42 -11.20
C LEU A 333 -26.29 14.02 -10.36
N SER A 334 -27.30 13.21 -10.08
CA SER A 334 -28.45 13.55 -9.24
C SER A 334 -28.85 12.36 -8.36
N GLY A 335 -29.65 12.65 -7.33
CA GLY A 335 -30.05 11.67 -6.32
C GLY A 335 -29.42 11.91 -4.95
N PRO A 336 -29.84 11.15 -3.93
CA PRO A 336 -29.32 11.25 -2.57
C PRO A 336 -27.80 11.16 -2.45
N LEU A 337 -27.13 10.27 -3.19
CA LEU A 337 -25.67 10.14 -3.16
C LEU A 337 -24.96 11.37 -3.74
N ALA A 338 -25.42 11.87 -4.90
CA ALA A 338 -24.87 13.09 -5.50
C ALA A 338 -25.01 14.30 -4.57
N LYS A 339 -26.14 14.40 -3.84
CA LYS A 339 -26.37 15.44 -2.84
C LYS A 339 -25.44 15.30 -1.64
N GLU A 340 -25.17 14.07 -1.19
CA GLU A 340 -24.32 13.84 -0.04
C GLU A 340 -22.85 14.14 -0.35
N ILE A 341 -22.33 13.76 -1.51
CA ILE A 341 -20.92 14.05 -1.85
C ILE A 341 -20.66 15.53 -2.13
N LYS A 342 -21.68 16.29 -2.56
CA LYS A 342 -21.55 17.72 -2.87
C LYS A 342 -21.04 18.56 -1.69
N GLY A 343 -20.22 19.56 -2.02
CA GLY A 343 -19.71 20.57 -1.08
C GLY A 343 -18.51 20.11 -0.25
N THR A 344 -17.86 19.02 -0.65
CA THR A 344 -16.50 18.68 -0.22
C THR A 344 -15.59 18.70 -1.44
N LYS A 345 -14.28 18.88 -1.25
CA LYS A 345 -13.34 18.96 -2.38
C LYS A 345 -13.34 17.67 -3.20
N SER A 346 -13.22 16.52 -2.54
CA SER A 346 -13.21 15.22 -3.20
C SER A 346 -14.54 14.92 -3.89
N GLY A 347 -15.67 15.24 -3.25
CA GLY A 347 -16.99 15.00 -3.82
C GLY A 347 -17.29 15.93 -5.00
N ASP A 348 -16.92 17.20 -4.92
CA ASP A 348 -17.07 18.15 -6.02
C ASP A 348 -16.17 17.80 -7.21
N GLU A 349 -14.97 17.25 -6.95
CA GLU A 349 -14.08 16.72 -8.00
C GLU A 349 -14.68 15.51 -8.73
N ILE A 350 -15.31 14.58 -7.99
CA ILE A 350 -16.08 13.48 -8.60
C ILE A 350 -17.28 14.01 -9.40
N LEU A 351 -18.05 14.95 -8.85
CA LEU A 351 -19.19 15.53 -9.57
C LEU A 351 -18.76 16.28 -10.85
N ALA A 352 -17.58 16.92 -10.84
CA ALA A 352 -17.02 17.58 -12.00
C ALA A 352 -16.57 16.60 -13.09
N PHE A 353 -15.97 15.48 -12.70
CA PHE A 353 -15.52 14.43 -13.64
C PHE A 353 -16.66 13.94 -14.56
N TYR A 354 -17.84 13.64 -14.00
CA TYR A 354 -18.99 13.18 -14.80
C TYR A 354 -19.57 14.24 -15.75
N LYS A 355 -19.26 15.52 -15.54
CA LYS A 355 -19.64 16.64 -16.43
C LYS A 355 -18.56 17.02 -17.44
N ASP A 356 -17.35 16.49 -17.30
CA ASP A 356 -16.21 16.89 -18.11
C ASP A 356 -16.44 16.45 -19.57
N LYS A 357 -16.46 17.45 -20.47
CA LYS A 357 -16.69 17.24 -21.90
C LYS A 357 -15.53 16.51 -22.58
N ASN A 358 -14.32 16.62 -22.04
CA ASN A 358 -13.14 15.96 -22.58
C ASN A 358 -13.25 14.44 -22.39
N PHE A 359 -13.76 13.98 -21.25
CA PHE A 359 -14.02 12.56 -21.00
C PHE A 359 -15.32 12.08 -21.66
N LYS A 360 -16.34 12.96 -21.77
CA LYS A 360 -17.61 12.64 -22.44
C LYS A 360 -17.42 12.22 -23.90
N LYS A 361 -16.52 12.86 -24.63
CA LYS A 361 -16.22 12.51 -26.03
C LYS A 361 -15.68 11.08 -26.16
N ALA A 362 -14.90 10.62 -25.18
CA ALA A 362 -14.36 9.27 -25.13
C ALA A 362 -15.32 8.24 -24.49
N GLY A 363 -16.45 8.69 -23.91
CA GLY A 363 -17.42 7.84 -23.21
C GLY A 363 -16.94 7.33 -21.85
N THR A 364 -15.77 7.75 -21.37
CA THR A 364 -15.10 7.17 -20.19
C THR A 364 -15.63 7.67 -18.85
N ASN A 365 -16.48 8.71 -18.86
CA ASN A 365 -17.17 9.23 -17.68
C ASN A 365 -18.67 8.91 -17.66
N LYS A 366 -19.08 7.81 -18.31
CA LYS A 366 -20.45 7.30 -18.21
C LYS A 366 -20.63 6.56 -16.90
N LEU A 367 -21.65 6.89 -16.13
CA LEU A 367 -21.98 6.20 -14.89
C LEU A 367 -22.82 4.94 -15.19
N VAL A 368 -22.29 3.78 -14.81
CA VAL A 368 -23.07 2.55 -14.65
C VAL A 368 -22.97 2.15 -13.18
N PHE A 369 -23.99 2.49 -12.40
CA PHE A 369 -23.98 2.31 -10.94
C PHE A 369 -25.04 1.29 -10.51
N GLY A 370 -24.67 0.38 -9.62
CA GLY A 370 -25.61 -0.55 -9.03
C GLY A 370 -25.06 -1.28 -7.82
N PHE A 371 -25.74 -2.36 -7.46
CA PHE A 371 -25.39 -3.21 -6.34
C PHE A 371 -25.36 -4.66 -6.78
N GLU A 372 -24.55 -5.46 -6.12
CA GLU A 372 -24.57 -6.92 -6.26
C GLU A 372 -24.25 -7.61 -4.94
N PRO A 373 -24.65 -8.88 -4.72
CA PRO A 373 -24.22 -9.65 -3.57
C PRO A 373 -22.72 -9.96 -3.67
N MET A 374 -21.94 -9.52 -2.68
CA MET A 374 -20.53 -9.86 -2.57
C MET A 374 -20.23 -10.49 -1.21
N ARG A 375 -19.08 -11.14 -1.09
CA ARG A 375 -18.61 -11.70 0.19
C ARG A 375 -18.53 -10.60 1.26
N LYS A 376 -18.96 -10.93 2.49
CA LYS A 376 -18.81 -10.04 3.66
C LYS A 376 -17.37 -9.53 3.79
N GLY A 377 -17.22 -8.24 4.06
CA GLY A 377 -15.94 -7.54 4.14
C GLY A 377 -15.52 -6.83 2.85
N LEU A 378 -16.19 -7.07 1.72
CA LEU A 378 -16.02 -6.27 0.50
C LEU A 378 -17.02 -5.11 0.49
N PHE A 379 -16.55 -3.91 0.14
CA PHE A 379 -17.42 -2.72 0.08
C PHE A 379 -18.06 -2.50 -1.29
N GLY A 380 -17.36 -2.93 -2.33
CA GLY A 380 -17.73 -2.71 -3.72
C GLY A 380 -16.50 -2.81 -4.60
N GLY A 381 -16.66 -2.39 -5.85
CA GLY A 381 -15.53 -2.22 -6.75
C GLY A 381 -15.91 -1.48 -8.03
N TRP A 382 -14.94 -0.75 -8.56
CA TRP A 382 -14.88 -0.36 -9.96
C TRP A 382 -14.44 -1.56 -10.82
N ASN A 383 -15.33 -2.01 -11.70
CA ASN A 383 -15.01 -3.00 -12.70
C ASN A 383 -14.53 -2.29 -13.98
N TRP A 384 -13.22 -2.24 -14.16
CA TRP A 384 -12.57 -1.65 -15.33
C TRP A 384 -12.91 -2.34 -16.67
N VAL A 385 -13.36 -3.60 -16.64
CA VAL A 385 -13.75 -4.36 -17.86
C VAL A 385 -15.15 -3.97 -18.31
N ASN A 386 -16.10 -3.95 -17.39
CA ASN A 386 -17.48 -3.58 -17.68
C ASN A 386 -17.72 -2.06 -17.61
N GLU A 387 -16.72 -1.33 -17.11
CA GLU A 387 -16.78 0.10 -16.83
C GLU A 387 -17.98 0.47 -15.95
N ASP A 388 -18.16 -0.30 -14.88
CA ASP A 388 -19.25 -0.12 -13.91
C ASP A 388 -18.76 -0.06 -12.46
N ILE A 389 -19.58 0.59 -11.62
CA ILE A 389 -19.40 0.64 -10.17
C ILE A 389 -20.49 -0.21 -9.55
N LYS A 390 -20.09 -1.27 -8.84
CA LYS A 390 -20.99 -2.13 -8.07
C LYS A 390 -20.63 -2.04 -6.59
N LEU A 391 -21.57 -1.64 -5.76
CA LEU A 391 -21.41 -1.68 -4.31
C LEU A 391 -21.99 -2.98 -3.73
N ASN A 392 -21.43 -3.45 -2.63
CA ASN A 392 -21.89 -4.67 -2.01
C ASN A 392 -23.28 -4.47 -1.38
N SER A 393 -24.28 -5.18 -1.88
CA SER A 393 -25.65 -5.16 -1.33
C SER A 393 -25.71 -5.66 0.13
N GLU A 394 -24.76 -6.49 0.56
CA GLU A 394 -24.67 -6.95 1.95
C GLU A 394 -24.37 -5.80 2.92
N LEU A 395 -23.66 -4.76 2.49
CA LEU A 395 -23.47 -3.55 3.31
C LEU A 395 -24.79 -2.80 3.53
N VAL A 396 -25.66 -2.79 2.52
CA VAL A 396 -26.99 -2.17 2.64
C VAL A 396 -27.85 -2.97 3.61
N ASN A 397 -27.82 -4.30 3.50
CA ASN A 397 -28.48 -5.23 4.41
C ASN A 397 -28.01 -5.04 5.87
N ASP A 398 -26.71 -4.97 6.11
CA ASP A 398 -26.13 -4.72 7.45
C ASP A 398 -26.53 -3.34 7.99
N TRP A 399 -26.49 -2.30 7.15
CA TRP A 399 -26.95 -0.96 7.52
C TRP A 399 -28.45 -0.94 7.86
N MET A 400 -29.28 -1.61 7.06
CA MET A 400 -30.73 -1.71 7.29
C MET A 400 -31.03 -2.41 8.61
N GLN A 401 -30.35 -3.52 8.89
CA GLN A 401 -30.47 -4.25 10.15
C GLN A 401 -30.11 -3.35 11.34
N LYS A 402 -28.97 -2.65 11.27
CA LYS A 402 -28.49 -1.73 12.31
C LYS A 402 -29.45 -0.57 12.56
N ASN A 403 -30.02 0.00 11.50
CA ASN A 403 -30.85 1.20 11.57
C ASN A 403 -32.35 0.91 11.64
N LYS A 404 -32.75 -0.37 11.73
CA LYS A 404 -34.15 -0.82 11.76
C LYS A 404 -34.95 -0.32 10.55
N VAL A 405 -34.37 -0.42 9.36
CA VAL A 405 -34.96 0.01 8.09
C VAL A 405 -35.42 -1.21 7.30
N THR A 406 -36.64 -1.17 6.76
CA THR A 406 -37.17 -2.22 5.88
C THR A 406 -37.00 -1.83 4.41
N PRO A 407 -37.04 -2.79 3.45
CA PRO A 407 -37.04 -2.46 2.03
C PRO A 407 -38.13 -1.42 1.67
N ASP A 408 -39.36 -1.60 2.16
CA ASP A 408 -40.46 -0.65 1.94
C ASP A 408 -40.12 0.79 2.36
N MET A 409 -39.34 0.99 3.43
CA MET A 409 -38.90 2.32 3.87
C MET A 409 -37.91 2.96 2.89
N LEU A 410 -37.11 2.18 2.16
CA LEU A 410 -36.20 2.66 1.13
C LEU A 410 -36.92 2.94 -0.19
N PHE A 411 -37.88 2.09 -0.55
CA PHE A 411 -38.55 2.12 -1.87
C PHE A 411 -39.85 2.93 -1.91
N LYS A 412 -40.45 3.27 -0.78
CA LYS A 412 -41.65 4.13 -0.75
C LYS A 412 -41.29 5.61 -0.76
N GLY A 413 -42.05 6.39 -1.53
CA GLY A 413 -41.93 7.84 -1.62
C GLY A 413 -40.80 8.33 -2.53
N ASP A 414 -40.70 9.66 -2.62
CA ASP A 414 -39.73 10.37 -3.45
C ASP A 414 -38.29 10.19 -2.91
N PRO A 415 -37.35 9.68 -3.72
CA PRO A 415 -35.95 9.55 -3.33
C PRO A 415 -35.33 10.82 -2.78
N ALA A 416 -35.69 12.00 -3.30
CA ALA A 416 -35.07 13.28 -2.92
C ALA A 416 -35.40 13.71 -1.47
N THR A 417 -36.53 13.23 -0.93
CA THR A 417 -37.03 13.57 0.41
C THR A 417 -37.04 12.39 1.38
N ASN A 418 -36.70 11.19 0.90
CA ASN A 418 -36.65 9.99 1.74
C ASN A 418 -35.44 10.02 2.70
N LYS A 419 -35.72 10.19 3.99
CA LYS A 419 -34.69 10.21 5.06
C LYS A 419 -33.88 8.92 5.19
N HIS A 420 -34.44 7.77 4.83
CA HIS A 420 -33.74 6.48 4.89
C HIS A 420 -32.74 6.37 3.75
N LEU A 421 -33.10 6.81 2.55
CA LEU A 421 -32.15 6.92 1.44
C LEU A 421 -31.07 7.98 1.71
N ALA A 422 -31.41 9.09 2.38
CA ALA A 422 -30.42 10.07 2.81
C ALA A 422 -29.42 9.48 3.83
N GLY A 423 -29.90 8.76 4.85
CA GLY A 423 -29.04 8.08 5.83
C GLY A 423 -28.20 6.95 5.21
N LEU A 424 -28.75 6.20 4.27
CA LEU A 424 -28.01 5.20 3.51
C LEU A 424 -26.94 5.86 2.63
N SER A 425 -27.24 7.02 2.04
CA SER A 425 -26.27 7.78 1.24
C SER A 425 -25.10 8.30 2.07
N GLU A 426 -25.34 8.74 3.31
CA GLU A 426 -24.25 9.08 4.24
C GLU A 426 -23.31 7.89 4.47
N TYR A 427 -23.85 6.68 4.60
CA TYR A 427 -23.09 5.46 4.84
C TYR A 427 -22.31 5.01 3.59
N LEU A 428 -22.90 5.11 2.40
CA LEU A 428 -22.29 4.63 1.14
C LEU A 428 -21.42 5.68 0.43
N ALA A 429 -21.52 6.96 0.79
CA ALA A 429 -20.81 8.04 0.10
C ALA A 429 -19.28 7.89 0.10
N PRO A 430 -18.60 7.48 1.20
CA PRO A 430 -17.15 7.25 1.17
C PRO A 430 -16.77 6.23 0.09
N THR A 431 -17.46 5.08 0.04
CA THR A 431 -17.23 4.05 -0.97
C THR A 431 -17.50 4.55 -2.38
N LEU A 432 -18.58 5.31 -2.60
CA LEU A 432 -18.83 5.91 -3.93
C LEU A 432 -17.69 6.84 -4.38
N VAL A 433 -17.16 7.67 -3.47
CA VAL A 433 -16.04 8.57 -3.76
C VAL A 433 -14.77 7.76 -4.09
N HIS A 434 -14.52 6.69 -3.36
CA HIS A 434 -13.43 5.74 -3.63
C HIS A 434 -13.55 5.14 -5.04
N GLU A 435 -14.66 4.46 -5.34
CA GLU A 435 -14.81 3.77 -6.63
C GLU A 435 -14.90 4.74 -7.83
N SER A 436 -15.52 5.91 -7.64
CA SER A 436 -15.55 6.94 -8.68
C SER A 436 -14.15 7.52 -8.95
N THR A 437 -13.24 7.48 -7.95
CA THR A 437 -11.84 7.85 -8.15
C THR A 437 -11.15 6.86 -9.08
N HIS A 438 -11.40 5.55 -8.94
CA HIS A 438 -10.87 4.53 -9.86
C HIS A 438 -11.40 4.66 -11.29
N GLN A 439 -12.69 4.96 -11.44
CA GLN A 439 -13.24 5.26 -12.77
C GLN A 439 -12.53 6.47 -13.39
N ARG A 440 -12.34 7.55 -12.63
CA ARG A 440 -11.66 8.76 -13.11
C ARG A 440 -10.19 8.49 -13.48
N GLN A 441 -9.47 7.72 -12.69
CA GLN A 441 -8.11 7.28 -13.00
C GLN A 441 -8.08 6.49 -14.31
N THR A 442 -8.98 5.51 -14.46
CA THR A 442 -9.12 4.71 -15.70
C THR A 442 -9.43 5.59 -16.91
N ALA A 443 -10.31 6.58 -16.75
CA ALA A 443 -10.66 7.53 -17.81
C ALA A 443 -9.46 8.40 -18.21
N LYS A 444 -8.65 8.82 -17.24
CA LYS A 444 -7.40 9.56 -17.47
C LYS A 444 -6.37 8.69 -18.19
N ASP A 445 -6.11 7.48 -17.71
CA ASP A 445 -5.20 6.53 -18.35
C ASP A 445 -5.55 6.34 -19.84
N LYS A 446 -6.81 6.07 -20.16
CA LYS A 446 -7.29 5.93 -21.53
C LYS A 446 -7.08 7.18 -22.37
N ARG A 447 -7.36 8.36 -21.82
CA ARG A 447 -7.15 9.64 -22.52
C ARG A 447 -5.67 9.86 -22.85
N GLU A 448 -4.79 9.50 -21.93
CA GLU A 448 -3.35 9.59 -22.14
C GLU A 448 -2.79 8.42 -22.96
N GLY A 449 -3.62 7.48 -23.42
CA GLY A 449 -3.18 6.33 -24.22
C GLY A 449 -2.40 5.28 -23.43
N ILE A 450 -2.59 5.22 -22.11
CA ILE A 450 -2.10 4.15 -21.24
C ILE A 450 -3.11 3.00 -21.34
N ASP A 451 -2.75 1.93 -22.07
CA ASP A 451 -3.64 0.80 -22.34
C ASP A 451 -3.51 -0.31 -21.28
N LEU A 452 -4.35 -0.26 -20.25
CA LEU A 452 -4.35 -1.24 -19.16
C LEU A 452 -4.52 -2.70 -19.64
N PHE A 453 -5.07 -2.95 -20.83
CA PHE A 453 -5.33 -4.30 -21.38
C PHE A 453 -4.19 -4.81 -22.27
N LYS A 454 -3.70 -3.99 -23.21
CA LYS A 454 -2.70 -4.42 -24.21
C LYS A 454 -1.31 -4.66 -23.62
N TYR A 455 -1.03 -4.07 -22.46
CA TYR A 455 0.21 -4.31 -21.71
C TYR A 455 0.07 -5.40 -20.63
N GLY A 456 -1.13 -5.96 -20.42
CA GLY A 456 -1.43 -6.90 -19.34
C GLY A 456 -1.97 -8.22 -19.85
N GLY A 457 -1.10 -9.11 -20.33
CA GLY A 457 -1.42 -10.54 -20.41
C GLY A 457 -1.52 -11.10 -18.99
N LYS A 458 -2.71 -11.04 -18.36
CA LYS A 458 -3.02 -11.49 -16.98
C LYS A 458 -2.41 -10.68 -15.83
N SER A 459 -1.76 -9.56 -16.11
CA SER A 459 -1.10 -8.74 -15.10
C SER A 459 -1.97 -7.52 -14.72
N ASN A 460 -2.34 -7.41 -13.44
CA ASN A 460 -2.89 -6.17 -12.86
C ASN A 460 -1.83 -5.06 -12.70
N SER A 461 -0.66 -5.18 -13.36
CA SER A 461 0.56 -4.35 -13.17
C SER A 461 0.34 -2.84 -13.24
N PHE A 462 -0.64 -2.38 -14.02
CA PHE A 462 -0.89 -0.94 -14.18
C PHE A 462 -1.83 -0.35 -13.12
N TYR A 463 -2.40 -1.21 -12.29
CA TYR A 463 -3.17 -0.84 -11.11
C TYR A 463 -2.26 -0.96 -9.88
N GLN A 464 -1.64 0.17 -9.52
CA GLN A 464 -0.62 0.27 -8.48
C GLN A 464 -1.20 0.69 -7.14
N MET A 465 -0.42 0.51 -6.08
CA MET A 465 -0.78 0.96 -4.74
C MET A 465 -1.05 2.48 -4.67
N GLU A 466 -0.44 3.29 -5.53
CA GLU A 466 -0.60 4.74 -5.55
C GLU A 466 -2.00 5.15 -6.01
N LYS A 467 -2.61 4.39 -6.94
CA LYS A 467 -3.99 4.61 -7.39
C LYS A 467 -5.00 4.29 -6.28
N GLU A 468 -4.77 3.19 -5.56
CA GLU A 468 -5.51 2.83 -4.33
C GLU A 468 -5.32 3.89 -3.24
N THR A 469 -4.09 4.34 -3.04
CA THR A 469 -3.77 5.36 -2.04
C THR A 469 -4.48 6.67 -2.35
N GLU A 470 -4.53 7.10 -3.61
CA GLU A 470 -5.33 8.26 -4.01
C GLU A 470 -6.82 8.03 -3.71
N ALA A 471 -7.40 6.89 -4.11
CA ALA A 471 -8.82 6.60 -3.88
C ALA A 471 -9.20 6.59 -2.40
N PHE A 472 -8.41 5.91 -1.55
CA PHE A 472 -8.56 5.96 -0.10
C PHE A 472 -8.32 7.36 0.48
N SER A 473 -7.43 8.14 -0.10
CA SER A 473 -7.21 9.52 0.37
C SER A 473 -8.36 10.44 -0.06
N MET A 474 -9.02 10.18 -1.19
CA MET A 474 -10.22 10.88 -1.66
C MET A 474 -11.42 10.58 -0.75
N ASP A 475 -11.65 9.32 -0.38
CA ASP A 475 -12.72 8.97 0.57
C ASP A 475 -12.46 9.52 1.99
N ALA A 476 -11.20 9.47 2.46
CA ALA A 476 -10.83 9.92 3.79
C ALA A 476 -10.91 11.44 3.89
N SER A 477 -10.52 12.16 2.84
CA SER A 477 -10.67 13.62 2.75
C SER A 477 -12.13 14.06 2.68
N PHE A 478 -12.97 13.37 1.88
CA PHE A 478 -14.42 13.57 1.88
C PHE A 478 -14.99 13.41 3.30
N THR A 479 -14.66 12.29 3.95
CA THR A 479 -15.13 11.97 5.29
C THR A 479 -14.65 12.99 6.33
N ALA A 480 -13.41 13.45 6.20
CA ALA A 480 -12.82 14.44 7.08
C ALA A 480 -13.47 15.83 6.95
N GLU A 481 -13.84 16.25 5.73
CA GLU A 481 -14.58 17.49 5.50
C GLU A 481 -15.99 17.44 6.09
N LYS A 482 -16.70 16.32 5.90
CA LYS A 482 -18.02 16.11 6.52
C LYS A 482 -17.92 16.06 8.04
N PHE A 483 -16.88 15.42 8.58
CA PHE A 483 -16.61 15.42 10.02
C PHE A 483 -16.32 16.84 10.54
N ALA A 484 -15.53 17.64 9.83
CA ALA A 484 -15.27 19.02 10.21
C ALA A 484 -16.55 19.87 10.25
N ALA A 485 -17.50 19.61 9.36
CA ALA A 485 -18.77 20.34 9.30
C ALA A 485 -19.85 19.82 10.26
N ARG A 486 -19.94 18.50 10.45
CA ARG A 486 -21.07 17.83 11.13
C ARG A 486 -20.66 17.14 12.45
N GLY A 487 -19.37 17.10 12.76
CA GLY A 487 -18.82 16.54 13.99
C GLY A 487 -18.96 15.02 14.12
N LYS A 488 -18.81 14.53 15.36
CA LYS A 488 -18.81 13.09 15.71
C LYS A 488 -20.12 12.37 15.36
N ALA A 489 -21.23 13.09 15.27
CA ALA A 489 -22.52 12.51 14.91
C ALA A 489 -22.55 11.99 13.45
N TYR A 490 -21.70 12.53 12.57
CA TYR A 490 -21.53 12.01 11.21
C TYR A 490 -20.73 10.70 11.23
N THR A 491 -19.53 10.71 11.84
CA THR A 491 -18.65 9.52 11.85
C THR A 491 -19.18 8.36 12.67
N ALA A 492 -20.14 8.58 13.59
CA ALA A 492 -20.84 7.50 14.29
C ALA A 492 -21.77 6.67 13.38
N ARG A 493 -22.14 7.21 12.22
CA ARG A 493 -23.03 6.56 11.25
C ARG A 493 -22.29 5.82 10.13
N LEU A 494 -20.98 6.06 9.99
CA LEU A 494 -20.15 5.46 8.95
C LEU A 494 -19.68 4.06 9.32
N ASP A 495 -19.05 3.41 8.35
CA ASP A 495 -18.29 2.21 8.61
C ASP A 495 -17.06 2.49 9.49
N PRO A 496 -16.70 1.59 10.41
CA PRO A 496 -15.48 1.70 11.20
C PRO A 496 -14.22 1.88 10.36
N PHE A 497 -14.16 1.26 9.17
CA PHE A 497 -13.06 1.39 8.24
C PHE A 497 -12.91 2.83 7.73
N ASP A 498 -13.98 3.44 7.22
CA ASP A 498 -13.98 4.83 6.72
C ASP A 498 -13.57 5.83 7.82
N LYS A 499 -14.09 5.59 9.04
CA LYS A 499 -13.71 6.41 10.20
C LYS A 499 -12.22 6.26 10.53
N SER A 500 -11.70 5.04 10.50
CA SER A 500 -10.28 4.78 10.74
C SER A 500 -9.41 5.46 9.70
N ASN A 501 -9.76 5.34 8.41
CA ASN A 501 -9.06 6.02 7.32
C ASN A 501 -9.08 7.54 7.50
N MET A 502 -10.23 8.14 7.82
CA MET A 502 -10.32 9.55 8.13
C MET A 502 -9.38 9.97 9.28
N GLU A 503 -9.33 9.20 10.38
CA GLU A 503 -8.46 9.48 11.53
C GLU A 503 -6.97 9.37 11.16
N VAL A 504 -6.60 8.34 10.39
CA VAL A 504 -5.25 8.15 9.85
C VAL A 504 -4.88 9.31 8.93
N PHE A 505 -5.74 9.65 7.97
CA PHE A 505 -5.53 10.76 7.05
C PHE A 505 -5.34 12.09 7.79
N LEU A 506 -6.24 12.46 8.71
CA LEU A 506 -6.11 13.68 9.50
C LEU A 506 -4.78 13.73 10.29
N LYS A 507 -4.30 12.58 10.76
CA LYS A 507 -3.07 12.51 11.56
C LYS A 507 -1.80 12.46 10.71
N GLN A 508 -1.79 11.72 9.62
CA GLN A 508 -0.59 11.27 8.93
C GLN A 508 -0.59 11.56 7.43
N GLY A 509 -1.68 12.10 6.87
CA GLY A 509 -1.77 12.41 5.46
C GLY A 509 -1.91 11.17 4.58
N VAL A 510 -1.63 11.39 3.29
CA VAL A 510 -1.66 10.37 2.24
C VAL A 510 -0.71 9.20 2.58
N ASP A 511 0.46 9.48 3.17
CA ASP A 511 1.39 8.44 3.62
C ASP A 511 0.84 7.53 4.71
N GLY A 512 0.09 8.10 5.65
CA GLY A 512 -0.60 7.30 6.65
C GLY A 512 -1.59 6.32 6.01
N ILE A 513 -2.35 6.80 5.02
CA ILE A 513 -3.29 5.98 4.27
C ILE A 513 -2.55 4.89 3.50
N ARG A 514 -1.49 5.24 2.78
CA ARG A 514 -0.61 4.32 2.06
C ARG A 514 -0.14 3.18 2.98
N LEU A 515 0.43 3.52 4.14
CA LEU A 515 0.95 2.54 5.10
C LEU A 515 -0.13 1.70 5.79
N SER A 516 -1.28 2.32 6.11
CA SER A 516 -2.39 1.63 6.76
C SER A 516 -3.01 0.60 5.82
N ASN A 517 -3.24 0.99 4.57
CA ASN A 517 -4.02 0.18 3.63
C ASN A 517 -3.16 -0.78 2.82
N HIS A 518 -1.89 -0.48 2.56
CA HIS A 518 -0.99 -1.41 1.85
C HIS A 518 -0.84 -2.77 2.55
N LYS A 519 -1.08 -2.84 3.87
CA LYS A 519 -1.16 -4.12 4.60
C LYS A 519 -2.27 -5.04 4.08
N ALA A 520 -3.38 -4.48 3.62
CA ALA A 520 -4.49 -5.21 3.01
C ALA A 520 -4.27 -5.52 1.52
N TYR A 521 -3.32 -4.83 0.88
CA TYR A 521 -3.01 -4.94 -0.55
C TYR A 521 -1.56 -5.37 -0.80
N SER A 522 -1.08 -6.36 -0.05
CA SER A 522 0.32 -6.82 -0.11
C SER A 522 0.74 -7.41 -1.46
N THR A 523 -0.20 -7.65 -2.37
CA THR A 523 0.04 -8.16 -3.72
C THR A 523 0.19 -7.07 -4.77
N LYS A 524 -0.13 -5.81 -4.45
CA LYS A 524 0.02 -4.68 -5.37
C LYS A 524 1.40 -4.07 -5.18
N ASP A 525 2.11 -3.84 -6.29
CA ASP A 525 3.37 -3.13 -6.25
C ASP A 525 3.13 -1.63 -5.97
N SER A 526 4.09 -1.02 -5.27
CA SER A 526 4.22 0.44 -5.27
C SER A 526 4.64 0.91 -6.67
N LEU A 527 4.52 2.20 -6.94
CA LEU A 527 4.90 2.80 -8.21
C LEU A 527 6.39 2.59 -8.47
N ASP A 528 7.23 2.77 -7.46
CA ASP A 528 8.66 2.53 -7.57
C ASP A 528 8.96 1.03 -7.79
N GLY A 529 8.27 0.13 -7.08
CA GLY A 529 8.44 -1.32 -7.25
C GLY A 529 7.98 -1.82 -8.62
N GLU A 530 6.87 -1.29 -9.13
CA GLU A 530 6.34 -1.61 -10.45
C GLU A 530 7.23 -1.02 -11.54
N ALA A 531 7.69 0.24 -11.40
CA ALA A 531 8.64 0.85 -12.33
C ALA A 531 9.92 0.02 -12.43
N ALA A 532 10.44 -0.46 -11.30
CA ALA A 532 11.58 -1.35 -11.26
C ALA A 532 11.37 -2.60 -12.13
N LYS A 533 10.24 -3.30 -11.94
CA LYS A 533 9.91 -4.51 -12.72
C LYS A 533 9.73 -4.22 -14.20
N GLN A 534 8.96 -3.18 -14.54
CA GLN A 534 8.67 -2.81 -15.93
C GLN A 534 9.94 -2.45 -16.70
N PHE A 535 10.87 -1.71 -16.09
CA PHE A 535 12.11 -1.34 -16.76
C PHE A 535 13.13 -2.50 -16.83
N VAL A 536 13.16 -3.41 -15.85
CA VAL A 536 13.92 -4.67 -16.00
C VAL A 536 13.37 -5.51 -17.16
N MET A 537 12.05 -5.67 -17.28
CA MET A 537 11.44 -6.39 -18.42
C MET A 537 11.71 -5.69 -19.77
N ALA A 538 11.76 -4.35 -19.77
CA ALA A 538 12.04 -3.56 -20.96
C ALA A 538 13.53 -3.54 -21.37
N LYS A 539 14.44 -4.02 -20.53
CA LYS A 539 15.90 -3.95 -20.76
C LYS A 539 16.34 -4.50 -22.11
N SER A 540 15.88 -5.69 -22.50
CA SER A 540 16.23 -6.30 -23.79
C SER A 540 15.71 -5.49 -24.98
N THR A 541 14.51 -4.90 -24.85
CA THR A 541 13.92 -4.01 -25.85
C THR A 541 14.74 -2.73 -25.97
N ALA A 542 15.15 -2.14 -24.86
CA ALA A 542 15.97 -0.94 -24.82
C ALA A 542 17.38 -1.16 -25.40
N MET A 543 18.05 -2.25 -25.03
CA MET A 543 19.37 -2.61 -25.58
C MET A 543 19.32 -2.82 -27.10
N ARG A 544 18.29 -3.51 -27.61
CA ARG A 544 18.13 -3.71 -29.06
C ARG A 544 17.87 -2.39 -29.78
N LEU A 545 17.05 -1.51 -29.19
CA LEU A 545 16.79 -0.18 -29.73
C LEU A 545 18.08 0.64 -29.84
N GLU A 546 18.85 0.69 -28.76
CA GLU A 546 20.12 1.43 -28.69
C GLU A 546 21.15 0.90 -29.70
N ALA A 547 21.25 -0.42 -29.86
CA ALA A 547 22.12 -1.04 -30.85
C ALA A 547 21.75 -0.63 -32.29
N LEU A 548 20.45 -0.57 -32.61
CA LEU A 548 19.98 -0.12 -33.92
C LEU A 548 20.19 1.38 -34.14
N GLN A 549 19.99 2.21 -33.11
CA GLN A 549 20.28 3.65 -33.18
C GLN A 549 21.77 3.89 -33.38
N THR A 550 22.63 3.18 -32.65
CA THR A 550 24.09 3.26 -32.78
C THR A 550 24.53 2.87 -34.19
N LYS A 551 24.00 1.77 -34.73
CA LYS A 551 24.28 1.33 -36.11
C LYS A 551 23.85 2.39 -37.14
N ALA A 552 22.66 2.97 -36.99
CA ALA A 552 22.16 4.01 -37.87
C ALA A 552 22.97 5.32 -37.80
N ALA A 553 23.46 5.67 -36.61
CA ALA A 553 24.27 6.87 -36.39
C ALA A 553 25.70 6.71 -36.94
N ALA A 554 26.31 5.54 -36.76
CA ALA A 554 27.65 5.24 -37.25
C ALA A 554 27.71 5.18 -38.78
N GLU A 555 26.68 4.62 -39.43
CA GLU A 555 26.59 4.52 -40.88
C GLU A 555 25.16 4.82 -41.36
N PRO A 556 24.88 6.08 -41.76
CA PRO A 556 23.56 6.47 -42.25
C PRO A 556 23.12 5.62 -43.45
N GLY A 557 21.99 4.92 -43.30
CA GLY A 557 21.45 4.04 -44.34
C GLY A 557 21.85 2.56 -44.22
N SER A 558 22.67 2.19 -43.23
CA SER A 558 23.11 0.80 -42.98
C SER A 558 22.02 -0.15 -42.47
N LEU A 559 20.87 0.39 -42.04
CA LEU A 559 19.73 -0.41 -41.60
C LEU A 559 18.98 -1.00 -42.79
N THR A 560 18.77 -2.31 -42.76
CA THR A 560 17.80 -2.98 -43.63
C THR A 560 16.37 -2.49 -43.35
N ASP A 561 15.44 -2.70 -44.28
CA ASP A 561 14.04 -2.28 -44.05
C ASP A 561 13.39 -3.02 -42.87
N ALA A 562 13.78 -4.28 -42.64
CA ALA A 562 13.37 -5.02 -41.45
C ALA A 562 13.91 -4.38 -40.15
N GLU A 563 15.17 -3.96 -40.13
CA GLU A 563 15.77 -3.26 -38.98
C GLU A 563 15.15 -1.87 -38.76
N LYS A 564 14.80 -1.15 -39.82
CA LYS A 564 14.06 0.12 -39.70
C LYS A 564 12.69 -0.11 -39.06
N ALA A 565 11.95 -1.13 -39.52
CA ALA A 565 10.65 -1.48 -38.95
C ALA A 565 10.77 -1.94 -37.48
N ASP A 566 11.77 -2.76 -37.17
CA ASP A 566 12.11 -3.19 -35.80
C ASP A 566 12.40 -1.98 -34.90
N MET A 567 13.29 -1.09 -35.35
CA MET A 567 13.62 0.15 -34.62
C MET A 567 12.38 0.99 -34.33
N GLN A 568 11.48 1.20 -35.31
CA GLN A 568 10.24 1.95 -35.09
C GLN A 568 9.32 1.26 -34.08
N ASN A 569 9.16 -0.07 -34.17
CA ASN A 569 8.37 -0.84 -33.21
C ASN A 569 8.96 -0.75 -31.78
N LEU A 570 10.27 -0.84 -31.64
CA LEU A 570 10.97 -0.73 -30.37
C LEU A 570 10.85 0.69 -29.79
N LYS A 571 10.96 1.74 -30.62
CA LYS A 571 10.70 3.13 -30.22
C LYS A 571 9.29 3.31 -29.68
N LEU A 572 8.28 2.75 -30.35
CA LEU A 572 6.89 2.80 -29.88
C LEU A 572 6.71 2.08 -28.54
N LYS A 573 7.32 0.89 -28.37
CA LYS A 573 7.29 0.13 -27.11
C LYS A 573 7.94 0.91 -25.97
N MET A 574 9.19 1.34 -26.13
CA MET A 574 9.91 2.10 -25.10
C MET A 574 9.25 3.44 -24.80
N GLY A 575 8.82 4.16 -25.83
CA GLY A 575 8.07 5.41 -25.66
C GLY A 575 6.78 5.22 -24.86
N SER A 576 6.10 4.09 -25.03
CA SER A 576 4.92 3.77 -24.22
C SER A 576 5.26 3.49 -22.76
N THR A 577 6.32 2.70 -22.49
CA THR A 577 6.78 2.40 -21.13
C THR A 577 7.21 3.68 -20.40
N PHE A 578 8.02 4.51 -21.03
CA PHE A 578 8.44 5.79 -20.44
C PHE A 578 7.26 6.75 -20.23
N LYS A 579 6.35 6.83 -21.20
CA LYS A 579 5.14 7.66 -21.08
C LYS A 579 4.27 7.24 -19.89
N TRP A 580 4.06 5.94 -19.69
CA TRP A 580 3.35 5.43 -18.53
C TRP A 580 4.03 5.85 -17.22
N TYR A 581 5.35 5.69 -17.13
CA TYR A 581 6.11 6.06 -15.93
C TYR A 581 5.96 7.54 -15.61
N ASP A 582 6.15 8.41 -16.61
CA ASP A 582 6.09 9.86 -16.44
C ASP A 582 4.70 10.31 -15.97
N ILE A 583 3.64 9.84 -16.64
CA ILE A 583 2.27 10.21 -16.28
C ILE A 583 1.93 9.69 -14.89
N THR A 584 2.24 8.42 -14.60
CA THR A 584 1.82 7.82 -13.32
C THR A 584 2.57 8.42 -12.14
N MET A 585 3.85 8.77 -12.31
CA MET A 585 4.63 9.47 -11.29
C MET A 585 4.10 10.88 -11.04
N ASN A 586 3.91 11.67 -12.10
CA ASN A 586 3.38 13.02 -11.96
C ASN A 586 2.00 13.00 -11.31
N ASP A 587 1.13 12.08 -11.73
CA ASP A 587 -0.21 11.92 -11.15
C ASP A 587 -0.19 11.58 -9.67
N SER A 588 0.70 10.67 -9.26
CA SER A 588 0.86 10.26 -7.87
C SER A 588 1.33 11.41 -6.98
N VAL A 589 2.33 12.19 -7.45
CA VAL A 589 2.85 13.36 -6.72
C VAL A 589 1.80 14.48 -6.66
N GLU A 590 1.17 14.81 -7.78
CA GLU A 590 0.10 15.82 -7.83
C GLU A 590 -1.07 15.45 -6.91
N ALA A 591 -1.49 14.18 -6.91
CA ALA A 591 -2.54 13.70 -6.03
C ALA A 591 -2.14 13.81 -4.56
N GLU A 592 -0.92 13.41 -4.22
CA GLU A 592 -0.40 13.48 -2.85
C GLU A 592 -0.36 14.93 -2.33
N ASP A 593 0.24 15.85 -3.10
CA ASP A 593 0.36 17.26 -2.72
C ASP A 593 -1.00 17.92 -2.61
N LYS A 594 -1.90 17.69 -3.59
CA LYS A 594 -3.26 18.21 -3.59
C LYS A 594 -4.02 17.77 -2.34
N ILE A 595 -4.04 16.47 -2.06
CA ILE A 595 -4.85 15.89 -0.98
C ILE A 595 -4.25 16.22 0.40
N ASN A 596 -2.92 16.26 0.53
CA ASN A 596 -2.26 16.78 1.74
C ASN A 596 -2.53 18.29 1.94
N GLY A 597 -2.58 19.08 0.88
CA GLY A 597 -3.02 20.47 0.93
C GLY A 597 -4.47 20.59 1.45
N TRP A 598 -5.36 19.70 1.01
CA TRP A 598 -6.74 19.65 1.53
C TRP A 598 -6.78 19.30 3.01
N ARG A 599 -6.01 18.29 3.43
CA ARG A 599 -5.86 17.89 4.83
C ARG A 599 -5.52 19.06 5.72
N GLN A 600 -4.52 19.86 5.35
CA GLN A 600 -4.09 20.98 6.18
C GLN A 600 -5.22 22.01 6.37
N GLY A 601 -5.96 22.33 5.31
CA GLY A 601 -7.15 23.17 5.41
C GLY A 601 -8.25 22.59 6.31
N ILE A 602 -8.47 21.26 6.27
CA ILE A 602 -9.44 20.58 7.13
C ILE A 602 -9.00 20.64 8.60
N ARG A 603 -7.72 20.37 8.88
CA ARG A 603 -7.18 20.41 10.25
C ARG A 603 -7.27 21.79 10.86
N GLN A 604 -6.99 22.85 10.10
CA GLN A 604 -7.15 24.23 10.54
C GLN A 604 -8.59 24.53 10.94
N LYS A 605 -9.57 24.07 10.14
CA LYS A 605 -11.00 24.18 10.46
C LYS A 605 -11.34 23.44 11.77
N ILE A 606 -10.83 22.22 11.95
CA ILE A 606 -11.09 21.40 13.15
C ILE A 606 -10.43 22.01 14.40
N SER A 607 -9.22 22.56 14.30
CA SER A 607 -8.48 23.11 15.44
C SER A 607 -8.85 24.54 15.82
N GLY A 608 -9.75 25.19 15.07
CA GLY A 608 -10.07 26.60 15.24
C GLY A 608 -8.84 27.50 15.03
N ASN A 609 -8.06 27.24 13.97
CA ASN A 609 -6.82 27.94 13.61
C ASN A 609 -5.67 27.84 14.63
N ARG A 610 -5.71 26.89 15.57
CA ARG A 610 -4.57 26.61 16.45
C ARG A 610 -3.55 25.72 15.75
N THR A 611 -2.26 26.06 15.86
CA THR A 611 -1.16 25.24 15.36
C THR A 611 -1.15 23.89 16.08
N ILE A 612 -1.38 22.81 15.33
CA ILE A 612 -1.24 21.44 15.86
C ILE A 612 0.22 21.04 15.72
N LYS A 613 0.95 20.88 16.83
CA LYS A 613 2.32 20.33 16.82
C LYS A 613 2.32 18.95 16.15
N GLU A 614 3.19 18.77 15.17
CA GLU A 614 3.38 17.51 14.46
C GLU A 614 4.60 16.77 15.02
N ASN A 615 4.51 15.44 15.02
CA ASN A 615 5.70 14.63 14.83
C ASN A 615 5.72 14.31 13.33
N PRO A 616 6.78 14.67 12.59
CA PRO A 616 6.86 14.33 11.18
C PRO A 616 6.70 12.82 11.00
N VAL A 617 5.83 12.44 10.07
CA VAL A 617 5.79 11.08 9.53
C VAL A 617 6.77 11.10 8.36
N PRO A 618 7.72 10.15 8.26
CA PRO A 618 8.55 10.02 7.06
C PRO A 618 7.64 9.95 5.83
N THR A 619 7.79 10.92 4.95
CA THR A 619 7.00 11.08 3.73
C THR A 619 7.51 10.12 2.65
N LEU A 620 6.60 9.53 1.86
CA LEU A 620 6.95 8.45 0.93
C LEU A 620 7.22 8.93 -0.51
N LEU A 621 6.91 10.18 -0.84
CA LEU A 621 7.23 10.81 -2.14
C LEU A 621 8.11 12.06 -2.03
N ASN A 622 8.23 12.69 -0.86
CA ASN A 622 9.05 13.89 -0.63
C ASN A 622 9.76 13.84 0.72
N PRO A 623 10.93 13.17 0.86
CA PRO A 623 11.64 13.00 2.13
C PRO A 623 12.10 14.30 2.81
#